data_AF-A0A6M0Q2Q9-F1
#
_entry.id   AF-A0A6M0Q2Q9-F1
#
_cell.length_a   1.000
_cell.length_b   1.000
_cell.length_c   1.000
_cell.angle_alpha   90.00
_cell.angle_beta   90.00
_cell.angle_gamma   90.00
#
_symmetry.space_group_name_H-M   'P 1'
#
loop_
_entity.id
_entity.type
_entity.pdbx_description
1 polymer ?
#
loop_
_entity_poly.entity_id
_entity_poly.type
_entity_poly.pdbx_seq_one_letter_code
_entity_poly.pdbx_strand_id
1 'polypeptide(L)'
;MYKVVFLLSSSLLLLTSCQFGNSENDSKLTSLLEADALYISNEEDLMLENEYYNALIEVKRLYPEDLEEVIVLSNEDIVSIEKELLVKTYPTLLLIDRNEIIAKIEGQNEKTTIINKISDYIETK
;
A
#
# COMPACT_ATOMS: atom_id res chain seq x y z
N MET A 1 -64.62 -1.30 9.75
CA MET A 1 -63.46 -0.99 10.61
C MET A 1 -62.62 -2.24 10.82
N TYR A 2 -61.77 -2.58 9.86
CA TYR A 2 -60.65 -3.54 10.02
C TYR A 2 -59.62 -3.15 8.95
N LYS A 3 -59.15 -1.91 9.10
CA LYS A 3 -58.03 -1.34 8.36
C LYS A 3 -56.78 -1.73 9.14
N VAL A 4 -55.81 -2.31 8.45
CA VAL A 4 -54.39 -2.24 8.81
C VAL A 4 -53.99 -3.04 10.08
N VAL A 5 -54.01 -4.38 10.03
CA VAL A 5 -53.38 -5.19 11.12
C VAL A 5 -52.58 -6.40 10.62
N PHE A 6 -52.36 -6.61 9.31
CA PHE A 6 -51.62 -7.81 8.85
C PHE A 6 -50.41 -7.55 7.95
N LEU A 7 -49.84 -6.35 7.97
CA LEU A 7 -48.66 -6.01 7.15
C LEU A 7 -47.61 -5.27 7.98
N LEU A 8 -47.23 -5.82 9.14
CA LEU A 8 -46.25 -5.14 10.00
C LEU A 8 -45.41 -6.08 10.88
N SER A 9 -45.05 -7.28 10.40
CA SER A 9 -44.24 -8.18 11.21
C SER A 9 -43.22 -9.02 10.43
N SER A 10 -42.56 -8.45 9.40
CA SER A 10 -41.42 -9.15 8.78
C SER A 10 -40.41 -8.19 8.12
N SER A 11 -39.94 -7.18 8.86
CA SER A 11 -38.83 -6.32 8.39
C SER A 11 -37.77 -6.03 9.45
N LEU A 12 -37.65 -6.86 10.49
CA LEU A 12 -36.75 -6.61 11.63
C LEU A 12 -35.51 -7.52 11.69
N LEU A 13 -35.08 -8.15 10.59
CA LEU A 13 -33.92 -9.07 10.62
C LEU A 13 -32.76 -8.73 9.68
N LEU A 14 -32.61 -7.47 9.22
CA LEU A 14 -31.44 -7.05 8.44
C LEU A 14 -30.65 -5.92 9.12
N LEU A 15 -30.39 -6.05 10.41
CA LEU A 15 -29.28 -5.35 11.06
C LEU A 15 -28.18 -6.37 11.36
N THR A 16 -27.65 -7.00 10.30
CA THR A 16 -26.34 -7.66 10.40
C THR A 16 -25.33 -6.55 10.64
N SER A 17 -24.67 -6.62 11.78
CA SER A 17 -23.68 -5.67 12.30
C SER A 17 -22.68 -5.23 11.23
N CYS A 18 -22.64 -3.93 10.92
CA CYS A 18 -21.39 -3.32 10.50
C CYS A 18 -20.49 -3.36 11.74
N GLN A 19 -19.50 -4.26 11.72
CA GLN A 19 -18.45 -4.26 12.71
C GLN A 19 -17.62 -2.99 12.49
N PHE A 20 -17.90 -1.95 13.27
CA PHE A 20 -17.09 -0.73 13.30
C PHE A 20 -15.86 -1.01 14.16
N GLY A 21 -14.79 -1.40 13.50
CA GLY A 21 -13.44 -1.46 14.05
C GLY A 21 -12.47 -1.38 12.88
N ASN A 22 -11.51 -0.44 12.94
CA ASN A 22 -10.50 -0.11 11.92
C ASN A 22 -10.81 0.93 10.82
N SER A 23 -11.91 1.69 10.88
CA SER A 23 -12.22 2.70 9.84
C SER A 23 -11.10 3.70 9.52
N GLU A 24 -10.25 4.05 10.49
CA GLU A 24 -9.13 4.98 10.26
C GLU A 24 -7.95 4.30 9.55
N ASN A 25 -7.57 3.08 9.96
CA ASN A 25 -6.50 2.31 9.33
C ASN A 25 -6.87 1.90 7.91
N ASP A 26 -8.12 1.50 7.67
CA ASP A 26 -8.63 1.14 6.35
C ASP A 26 -8.59 2.35 5.40
N SER A 27 -8.97 3.54 5.90
CA SER A 27 -8.88 4.78 5.14
C SER A 27 -7.43 5.17 4.84
N LYS A 28 -6.52 5.01 5.81
CA LYS A 28 -5.09 5.30 5.63
C LYS A 28 -4.48 4.37 4.60
N LEU A 29 -4.73 3.07 4.71
CA LEU A 29 -4.23 2.07 3.76
C LEU A 29 -4.76 2.33 2.36
N THR A 30 -6.06 2.61 2.23
CA THR A 30 -6.67 2.91 0.92
C THR A 30 -5.99 4.11 0.25
N SER A 31 -5.74 5.19 1.00
CA SER A 31 -5.05 6.37 0.48
C SER A 31 -3.59 6.08 0.08
N LEU A 32 -2.87 5.24 0.83
CA LEU A 32 -1.51 4.86 0.46
C LEU A 32 -1.46 3.97 -0.80
N LEU A 33 -2.48 3.15 -1.02
CA LEU A 33 -2.60 2.32 -2.21
C LEU A 33 -3.00 3.13 -3.47
N GLU A 34 -3.20 4.44 -3.38
CA GLU A 34 -3.39 5.29 -4.57
C GLU A 34 -2.07 5.69 -5.24
N ALA A 35 -0.94 5.59 -4.52
CA ALA A 35 0.39 5.88 -5.06
C ALA A 35 0.90 4.77 -5.99
N ASP A 36 1.93 5.06 -6.79
CA ASP A 36 2.59 4.06 -7.64
C ASP A 36 3.56 3.19 -6.85
N ALA A 37 4.16 3.75 -5.79
CA ALA A 37 5.02 3.00 -4.89
C ALA A 37 5.04 3.54 -3.45
N LEU A 38 5.23 2.63 -2.50
CA LEU A 38 5.50 2.95 -1.10
C LEU A 38 6.93 2.52 -0.76
N TYR A 39 7.76 3.48 -0.37
CA TYR A 39 9.09 3.23 0.13
C TYR A 39 9.11 3.34 1.64
N ILE A 40 9.20 2.21 2.32
CA ILE A 40 9.35 2.14 3.77
C ILE A 40 10.84 2.15 4.11
N SER A 41 11.30 3.28 4.65
CA SER A 41 12.71 3.55 4.91
C SER A 41 13.22 2.86 6.18
N ASN A 42 14.53 2.88 6.41
CA ASN A 42 15.14 2.42 7.63
C ASN A 42 16.15 3.46 8.11
N GLU A 43 15.70 4.35 8.99
CA GLU A 43 16.51 5.49 9.45
C GLU A 43 17.82 5.08 10.15
N GLU A 44 17.95 3.80 10.54
CA GLU A 44 19.14 3.25 11.19
C GLU A 44 20.29 2.88 10.22
N ASP A 45 20.02 2.67 8.91
CA ASP A 45 21.03 2.27 7.91
C ASP A 45 20.99 3.11 6.63
N LEU A 46 21.65 4.27 6.70
CA LEU A 46 21.76 5.25 5.61
C LEU A 46 22.42 4.70 4.32
N MET A 47 23.25 3.65 4.42
CA MET A 47 23.93 3.12 3.24
C MET A 47 22.95 2.35 2.35
N LEU A 48 22.05 1.57 2.96
CA LEU A 48 21.00 0.86 2.23
C LEU A 48 19.99 1.83 1.62
N GLU A 49 19.67 2.92 2.31
CA GLU A 49 18.75 3.94 1.79
C GLU A 49 19.26 4.59 0.50
N ASN A 50 20.57 4.87 0.41
CA ASN A 50 21.16 5.46 -0.79
C ASN A 50 20.96 4.59 -2.04
N GLU A 51 21.04 3.26 -1.91
CA GLU A 51 20.82 2.36 -3.06
C GLU A 51 19.38 2.44 -3.56
N TYR A 52 18.40 2.50 -2.65
CA TYR A 52 16.99 2.63 -2.98
C TYR A 52 16.65 3.99 -3.59
N TYR A 53 17.11 5.10 -2.98
CA TYR A 53 16.85 6.44 -3.51
C TYR A 53 17.44 6.62 -4.92
N ASN A 54 18.70 6.19 -5.12
CA ASN A 54 19.33 6.29 -6.43
C ASN A 54 18.62 5.43 -7.48
N ALA A 55 18.09 4.27 -7.09
CA ALA A 55 17.31 3.42 -7.99
C ALA A 55 15.99 4.09 -8.37
N LEU A 56 15.24 4.61 -7.40
CA LEU A 56 13.96 5.29 -7.63
C LEU A 56 14.11 6.52 -8.53
N ILE A 57 15.16 7.33 -8.32
CA ILE A 57 15.47 8.48 -9.18
C ILE A 57 15.72 8.03 -10.63
N GLU A 58 16.49 6.95 -10.82
CA GLU A 58 16.81 6.45 -12.15
C GLU A 58 15.58 5.84 -12.84
N VAL A 59 14.76 5.08 -12.13
CA VAL A 59 13.52 4.52 -12.68
C VAL A 59 12.55 5.64 -13.04
N LYS A 60 12.34 6.64 -12.16
CA LYS A 60 11.48 7.79 -12.47
C LYS A 60 11.97 8.58 -13.69
N ARG A 61 13.29 8.58 -13.96
CA ARG A 61 13.86 9.16 -15.18
C ARG A 61 13.55 8.33 -16.44
N LEU A 62 13.46 7.00 -16.32
CA LEU A 62 13.21 6.07 -17.41
C LEU A 62 11.71 5.88 -17.70
N TYR A 63 10.90 5.81 -16.65
CA TYR A 63 9.45 5.55 -16.67
C TYR A 63 8.71 6.59 -15.81
N PRO A 64 8.71 7.87 -16.22
CA PRO A 64 8.16 8.96 -15.40
C PRO A 64 6.66 8.85 -15.14
N GLU A 65 5.91 8.22 -16.05
CA GLU A 65 4.45 8.05 -15.96
C GLU A 65 4.04 6.81 -15.13
N ASP A 66 4.93 5.82 -14.99
CA ASP A 66 4.66 4.58 -14.25
C ASP A 66 5.15 4.64 -12.79
N LEU A 67 5.91 5.68 -12.44
CA LEU A 67 6.46 5.90 -11.10
C LEU A 67 6.43 7.39 -10.75
N GLU A 68 5.25 8.00 -10.90
CA GLU A 68 5.02 9.42 -10.64
C GLU A 68 4.95 9.70 -9.14
N GLU A 69 4.10 8.98 -8.42
CA GLU A 69 3.86 9.14 -6.99
C GLU A 69 4.55 8.04 -6.18
N VAL A 70 5.65 8.41 -5.52
CA VAL A 70 6.35 7.56 -4.56
C VAL A 70 6.20 8.18 -3.18
N ILE A 71 5.50 7.48 -2.28
CA ILE A 71 5.35 7.92 -0.89
C ILE A 71 6.46 7.26 -0.07
N VAL A 72 7.23 8.10 0.63
CA VAL A 72 8.23 7.64 1.59
C VAL A 72 7.61 7.61 2.98
N LEU A 73 7.74 6.48 3.67
CA LEU A 73 7.18 6.23 4.98
C LEU A 73 8.28 5.77 5.94
N SER A 74 8.26 6.29 7.15
CA SER A 74 9.06 5.77 8.26
C SER A 74 8.38 4.57 8.92
N ASN A 75 9.11 3.87 9.79
CA ASN A 75 8.54 2.79 10.61
C ASN A 75 7.36 3.28 11.46
N GLU A 76 7.44 4.52 11.95
CA GLU A 76 6.38 5.14 12.76
C GLU A 76 5.09 5.38 11.96
N ASP A 77 5.23 5.74 10.68
CA ASP A 77 4.09 5.99 9.80
C ASP A 77 3.27 4.73 9.55
N ILE A 78 3.89 3.56 9.55
CA ILE A 78 3.21 2.30 9.19
C ILE A 78 2.79 1.44 10.39
N VAL A 79 3.08 1.81 11.64
CA VAL A 79 2.78 0.98 12.84
C VAL A 79 1.35 0.44 12.87
N SER A 80 0.39 1.24 12.42
CA SER A 80 -1.05 0.88 12.41
C SER A 80 -1.47 -0.03 11.27
N ILE A 81 -0.66 -0.15 10.21
CA ILE A 81 -0.96 -0.84 8.95
C ILE A 81 0.17 -1.80 8.49
N GLU A 82 1.21 -1.99 9.31
CA GLU A 82 2.42 -2.78 8.98
C GLU A 82 2.06 -4.24 8.65
N LYS A 83 1.06 -4.78 9.35
CA LYS A 83 0.59 -6.16 9.16
C LYS A 83 -0.16 -6.30 7.84
N GLU A 84 -0.95 -5.30 7.48
CA GLU A 84 -1.73 -5.24 6.24
C GLU A 84 -0.79 -5.12 5.03
N LEU A 85 0.29 -4.36 5.16
CA LEU A 85 1.35 -4.24 4.15
C LEU A 85 2.30 -5.45 4.10
N LEU A 86 2.22 -6.35 5.08
CA LEU A 86 3.08 -7.54 5.21
C LEU A 86 4.58 -7.21 5.16
N VAL A 87 4.99 -6.07 5.71
CA VAL A 87 6.39 -5.64 5.81
C VAL A 87 7.06 -6.41 6.95
N LYS A 88 8.20 -7.06 6.66
CA LYS A 88 8.94 -7.86 7.67
C LYS A 88 10.40 -7.42 7.80
N THR A 89 10.93 -6.77 6.79
CA THR A 89 12.34 -6.38 6.70
C THR A 89 12.41 -4.94 6.24
N TYR A 90 13.46 -4.24 6.64
CA TYR A 90 13.69 -2.85 6.24
C TYR A 90 15.06 -2.72 5.55
N PRO A 91 15.21 -1.78 4.59
CA PRO A 91 14.12 -1.02 3.96
C PRO A 91 13.22 -1.93 3.10
N THR A 92 12.03 -1.47 2.74
CA THR A 92 11.11 -2.17 1.84
C THR A 92 10.53 -1.22 0.81
N LEU A 93 10.53 -1.63 -0.46
CA LEU A 93 9.79 -0.95 -1.53
C LEU A 93 8.62 -1.82 -1.98
N LEU A 94 7.42 -1.24 -1.98
CA LEU A 94 6.19 -1.84 -2.50
C LEU A 94 5.84 -1.13 -3.80
N LEU A 95 5.58 -1.90 -4.86
CA LEU A 95 5.03 -1.37 -6.10
C LEU A 95 3.53 -1.64 -6.13
N ILE A 96 2.77 -0.63 -6.55
CA ILE A 96 1.33 -0.65 -6.55
C ILE A 96 0.82 -0.50 -7.99
N ASP A 97 -0.17 -1.29 -8.35
CA ASP A 97 -0.95 -1.09 -9.57
C ASP A 97 -2.42 -1.32 -9.26
N ARG A 98 -3.29 -0.42 -9.73
CA ARG A 98 -4.75 -0.49 -9.52
C ARG A 98 -5.12 -0.74 -8.05
N ASN A 99 -4.46 -0.01 -7.15
CA ASN A 99 -4.65 -0.10 -5.71
C ASN A 99 -4.31 -1.47 -5.08
N GLU A 100 -3.49 -2.28 -5.74
CA GLU A 100 -2.99 -3.55 -5.24
C GLU A 100 -1.46 -3.58 -5.23
N ILE A 101 -0.87 -4.17 -4.18
CA ILE A 101 0.58 -4.39 -4.11
C ILE A 101 0.94 -5.52 -5.08
N ILE A 102 1.60 -5.19 -6.19
CA ILE A 102 2.00 -6.16 -7.22
C ILE A 102 3.39 -6.72 -7.00
N ALA A 103 4.24 -6.00 -6.27
CA ALA A 103 5.60 -6.41 -6.00
C ALA A 103 6.15 -5.85 -4.69
N LYS A 104 7.15 -6.54 -4.15
CA LYS A 104 7.86 -6.15 -2.94
C LYS A 104 9.36 -6.42 -3.07
N ILE A 105 10.17 -5.44 -2.72
CA ILE A 105 11.63 -5.51 -2.71
C ILE A 105 12.11 -5.21 -1.29
N GLU A 106 12.46 -6.26 -0.55
CA GLU A 106 12.80 -6.18 0.87
C GLU A 106 14.32 -6.24 1.11
N GLY A 107 14.77 -5.49 2.11
CA GLY A 107 16.10 -5.55 2.69
C GLY A 107 17.21 -5.03 1.79
N GLN A 108 18.42 -5.52 2.01
CA GLN A 108 19.60 -5.08 1.27
C GLN A 108 19.55 -5.54 -0.19
N ASN A 109 19.46 -4.59 -1.11
CA ASN A 109 19.56 -4.80 -2.55
C ASN A 109 20.48 -3.72 -3.14
N GLU A 110 21.29 -4.08 -4.14
CA GLU A 110 22.07 -3.11 -4.91
C GLU A 110 21.17 -2.30 -5.85
N LYS A 111 21.51 -1.04 -6.13
CA LYS A 111 20.77 -0.13 -7.01
C LYS A 111 20.35 -0.78 -8.33
N THR A 112 21.27 -1.46 -8.99
CA THR A 112 21.01 -2.13 -10.29
C THR A 112 19.97 -3.22 -10.17
N THR A 113 19.98 -3.98 -9.07
CA THR A 113 18.98 -5.02 -8.81
C THR A 113 17.61 -4.40 -8.56
N ILE A 114 17.55 -3.29 -7.83
CA ILE A 114 16.30 -2.56 -7.56
C ILE A 114 15.73 -2.02 -8.87
N ILE A 115 16.54 -1.33 -9.68
CA ILE A 115 16.15 -0.80 -11.00
C ILE A 115 15.57 -1.92 -11.86
N ASN A 116 16.33 -3.01 -12.06
CA ASN A 116 15.90 -4.10 -12.93
C ASN A 116 14.57 -4.70 -12.47
N LYS A 117 14.41 -4.95 -11.17
CA LYS A 117 13.15 -5.46 -10.63
C LYS A 117 11.99 -4.52 -10.97
N ILE A 118 12.13 -3.21 -10.70
CA ILE A 118 11.06 -2.25 -10.98
C ILE A 118 10.76 -2.17 -12.49
N SER A 119 11.79 -2.06 -13.33
CA SER A 119 11.65 -2.07 -14.80
C SER A 119 10.93 -3.31 -15.29
N ASP A 120 11.31 -4.50 -14.81
CA ASP A 120 10.67 -5.76 -15.20
C ASP A 120 9.17 -5.74 -14.86
N TYR A 121 8.78 -5.16 -13.72
CA TYR A 121 7.36 -5.03 -13.35
C TYR A 121 6.61 -4.04 -14.23
N ILE A 122 7.21 -2.90 -14.57
CA ILE A 122 6.59 -1.89 -15.43
C ILE A 122 6.40 -2.45 -16.85
N GLU A 123 7.40 -3.15 -17.38
CA GLU A 123 7.39 -3.69 -18.75
C GLU A 123 6.47 -4.92 -18.92
N THR A 124 6.06 -5.57 -17.84
CA THR A 124 5.18 -6.75 -17.87
C THR A 124 3.70 -6.45 -17.65
N LYS A 125 3.35 -5.18 -17.46
CA LYS A 125 1.97 -4.67 -17.32
C LYS A 125 1.19 -4.78 -18.64
#